data_AF-A0A0G1KEV3-F1
#
_entry.id   AF-A0A0G1KEV3-F1
#
_cell.length_a   1.000
_cell.length_b   1.000
_cell.length_c   1.000
_cell.angle_alpha   90.00
_cell.angle_beta   90.00
_cell.angle_gamma   90.00
#
_symmetry.space_group_name_H-M   'P 1'
#
loop_
_entity.id
_entity.type
_entity.pdbx_description
1 polymer ?
#
loop_
_entity_poly.entity_id
_entity_poly.type
_entity_poly.pdbx_seq_one_letter_code
_entity_poly.pdbx_strand_id
1 'polypeptide(L)'
;MKKKALIIFLVVIIVALLAGGYWFWWRERPGQEASPVPEVGTPETAPARYTITGLKIPHQVDFYNGIIREVGEGYIIIEANPSNNYLTSATMFKVQIDEKTHIIRYYITPTVGIGGSPQITPDAAGGLGKLQVGQTVMVHSRGKIQGSKEATFSADKVVVMGL
;
A
#
# COMPACT_ATOMS: atom_id res chain seq x y z
N MET A 1 -12.86 61.58 2.68
CA MET A 1 -11.46 61.12 2.45
C MET A 1 -10.76 62.11 1.53
N LYS A 2 -9.55 62.58 1.89
CA LYS A 2 -8.80 63.58 1.11
C LYS A 2 -8.51 62.99 -0.29
N LYS A 3 -8.77 63.72 -1.38
CA LYS A 3 -8.65 63.24 -2.78
C LYS A 3 -7.34 62.46 -3.07
N LYS A 4 -6.25 62.80 -2.39
CA LYS A 4 -4.95 62.12 -2.45
C LYS A 4 -4.97 60.67 -1.96
N ALA A 5 -5.73 60.36 -0.89
CA ALA A 5 -5.85 59.00 -0.36
C ALA A 5 -6.66 58.08 -1.28
N LEU A 6 -7.67 58.64 -1.97
CA LEU A 6 -8.46 57.90 -2.97
C LEU A 6 -7.60 57.50 -4.17
N ILE A 7 -6.73 58.41 -4.64
CA ILE A 7 -5.82 58.16 -5.77
C ILE A 7 -4.81 57.06 -5.42
N ILE A 8 -4.20 57.11 -4.23
CA ILE A 8 -3.22 56.10 -3.80
C ILE A 8 -3.89 54.71 -3.71
N PHE A 9 -5.11 54.64 -3.16
CA PHE A 9 -5.85 53.38 -3.07
C PHE A 9 -6.18 52.81 -4.46
N LEU A 10 -6.54 53.67 -5.42
CA LEU A 10 -6.84 53.28 -6.80
C LEU A 10 -5.59 52.75 -7.53
N VAL A 11 -4.43 53.39 -7.33
CA VAL A 11 -3.16 52.93 -7.91
C VAL A 11 -2.76 51.55 -7.36
N VAL A 12 -2.92 51.32 -6.05
CA VAL A 12 -2.60 50.02 -5.43
C VAL A 12 -3.49 48.90 -5.99
N ILE A 13 -4.78 49.16 -6.20
CA ILE A 13 -5.70 48.17 -6.81
C ILE A 13 -5.30 47.87 -8.25
N ILE A 14 -4.94 48.90 -9.04
CA ILE A 14 -4.51 48.70 -10.43
C ILE A 14 -3.22 47.87 -10.50
N VAL A 15 -2.25 48.13 -9.62
CA VAL A 15 -1.01 47.34 -9.55
C VAL A 15 -1.29 45.90 -9.13
N ALA A 16 -2.20 45.68 -8.17
CA ALA A 16 -2.61 44.33 -7.76
C ALA A 16 -3.34 43.56 -8.87
N LEU A 17 -4.20 44.24 -9.65
CA LEU A 17 -4.89 43.65 -10.80
C LEU A 17 -3.93 43.34 -11.96
N LEU A 18 -2.95 44.21 -12.23
CA LEU A 18 -1.92 43.96 -13.25
C LEU A 18 -0.99 42.82 -12.84
N ALA A 19 -0.57 42.74 -11.57
CA ALA A 19 0.26 41.65 -11.07
C ALA A 19 -0.50 40.31 -11.04
N GLY A 20 -1.77 40.32 -10.58
CA GLY A 20 -2.64 39.15 -10.59
C GLY A 20 -2.97 38.67 -12.00
N GLY A 21 -3.28 39.60 -12.91
CA GLY A 21 -3.52 39.30 -14.32
C GLY A 21 -2.28 38.77 -15.05
N TYR A 22 -1.10 39.31 -14.76
CA TYR A 22 0.16 38.81 -15.32
C TYR A 22 0.50 37.40 -14.82
N TRP A 23 0.25 37.11 -13.53
CA TRP A 23 0.48 35.79 -12.96
C TRP A 23 -0.51 34.74 -13.51
N PHE A 24 -1.77 35.12 -13.70
CA PHE A 24 -2.80 34.26 -14.31
C PHE A 24 -2.51 33.99 -15.80
N TRP A 25 -2.15 35.03 -16.56
CA TRP A 25 -1.82 34.88 -17.99
C TRP A 25 -0.53 34.07 -18.22
N TRP A 26 0.44 34.12 -17.30
CA TRP A 26 1.63 33.27 -17.39
C TRP A 26 1.33 31.79 -17.07
N ARG A 27 0.41 31.51 -16.14
CA ARG A 27 -0.03 30.15 -15.81
C ARG A 27 -0.81 29.49 -16.96
N GLU A 28 -1.54 30.28 -17.74
CA GLU A 28 -2.40 29.79 -18.82
C GLU A 28 -1.78 29.89 -20.22
N ARG A 29 -0.50 30.25 -20.37
CA ARG A 29 0.13 30.11 -21.68
C ARG A 29 0.17 28.62 -22.04
N PRO A 30 -0.52 28.18 -23.11
CA PRO A 30 -0.32 26.85 -23.67
C PRO A 30 1.07 26.88 -24.30
N GLY A 31 2.06 26.48 -23.51
CA GLY A 31 3.44 26.41 -23.94
C GLY A 31 3.62 25.22 -24.86
N GLN A 32 3.65 25.50 -26.16
CA GLN A 32 4.31 24.74 -27.23
C GLN A 32 3.93 23.26 -27.35
N GLU A 33 3.09 22.96 -28.33
CA GLU A 33 3.10 21.68 -29.04
C GLU A 33 4.55 21.39 -29.47
N ALA A 34 5.21 20.46 -28.78
CA ALA A 34 6.44 19.86 -29.26
C ALA A 34 6.10 19.15 -30.58
N SER A 35 6.83 19.47 -31.66
CA SER A 35 6.72 18.72 -32.91
C SER A 35 6.91 17.22 -32.64
N PRO A 36 6.14 16.33 -33.29
CA PRO A 36 6.18 14.91 -32.98
C PRO A 36 7.54 14.33 -33.37
N VAL A 37 8.35 14.01 -32.37
CA VAL A 37 9.43 13.03 -32.52
C VAL A 37 8.73 11.71 -32.84
N PRO A 38 9.11 10.96 -33.90
CA PRO A 38 8.49 9.68 -34.17
C PRO A 38 8.64 8.79 -32.93
N GLU A 39 7.49 8.39 -32.38
CA GLU A 39 7.35 7.47 -31.26
C GLU A 39 7.89 6.10 -31.70
N VAL A 40 9.21 5.93 -31.62
CA VAL A 40 9.83 4.61 -31.69
C VAL A 40 9.47 3.95 -30.37
N GLY A 41 8.45 3.10 -30.43
CA GLY A 41 7.89 2.40 -29.30
C GLY A 41 8.97 1.73 -28.45
N THR A 42 9.07 2.19 -27.21
CA THR A 42 9.46 1.31 -26.12
C THR A 42 8.35 1.42 -25.08
N PRO A 43 7.62 0.33 -24.75
CA PRO A 43 6.90 0.35 -23.49
C PRO A 43 7.96 0.63 -22.44
N GLU A 44 7.86 1.79 -21.77
CA GLU A 44 8.68 2.12 -20.62
C GLU A 44 8.33 1.11 -19.53
N THR A 45 8.96 -0.05 -19.65
CA THR A 45 8.89 -1.12 -18.70
C THR A 45 9.68 -0.58 -17.53
N ALA A 46 8.97 0.00 -16.56
CA ALA A 46 9.57 0.50 -15.33
C ALA A 46 10.69 -0.47 -14.90
N PRO A 47 11.90 0.04 -14.55
CA PRO A 47 13.06 -0.83 -14.35
C PRO A 47 12.69 -1.94 -13.38
N ALA A 48 13.01 -3.18 -13.78
CA ALA A 48 12.73 -4.34 -12.96
C ALA A 48 13.29 -4.10 -11.56
N ARG A 49 12.41 -4.08 -10.56
CA ARG A 49 12.80 -3.92 -9.16
C ARG A 49 13.20 -5.28 -8.63
N TYR A 50 14.26 -5.31 -7.83
CA TYR A 50 14.76 -6.54 -7.22
C TYR A 50 14.65 -6.43 -5.70
N THR A 51 14.39 -7.56 -5.04
CA THR A 51 14.43 -7.67 -3.57
C THR A 51 15.87 -7.51 -3.07
N ILE A 52 16.03 -7.39 -1.75
CA ILE A 52 17.35 -7.39 -1.10
C ILE A 52 18.15 -8.69 -1.35
N THR A 53 17.48 -9.77 -1.73
CA THR A 53 18.07 -11.07 -2.08
C THR A 53 18.37 -11.22 -3.58
N GLY A 54 18.13 -10.19 -4.39
CA GLY A 54 18.34 -10.21 -5.84
C GLY A 54 17.22 -10.88 -6.64
N LEU A 55 16.08 -11.19 -6.04
CA LEU A 55 14.93 -11.76 -6.75
C LEU A 55 14.14 -10.67 -7.45
N LYS A 56 13.70 -10.93 -8.68
CA LYS A 56 12.83 -10.01 -9.42
C LYS A 56 11.50 -9.87 -8.66
N ILE A 57 11.13 -8.64 -8.31
CA ILE A 57 9.84 -8.33 -7.71
C ILE A 57 8.77 -8.47 -8.80
N PRO A 58 7.77 -9.35 -8.64
CA PRO A 58 6.71 -9.51 -9.62
C PRO A 58 5.81 -8.27 -9.64
N HIS A 59 5.18 -8.02 -10.79
CA HIS A 59 4.21 -6.93 -10.93
C HIS A 59 3.01 -7.08 -9.99
N GLN A 60 2.69 -8.32 -9.61
CA GLN A 60 1.54 -8.68 -8.79
C GLN A 60 1.99 -9.66 -7.72
N VAL A 61 1.56 -9.41 -6.49
CA VAL A 61 1.81 -10.27 -5.33
C VAL A 61 0.46 -10.68 -4.75
N ASP A 62 0.28 -11.98 -4.54
CA ASP A 62 -0.99 -12.53 -4.04
C ASP A 62 -1.01 -12.65 -2.51
N PHE A 63 0.15 -12.70 -1.86
CA PHE A 63 0.24 -12.82 -0.41
C PHE A 63 1.48 -12.16 0.17
N TYR A 64 1.38 -11.75 1.43
CA TYR A 64 2.51 -11.31 2.24
C TYR A 64 2.55 -12.05 3.57
N ASN A 65 3.77 -12.38 4.00
CA ASN A 65 4.08 -12.90 5.33
C ASN A 65 4.42 -11.72 6.25
N GLY A 66 3.83 -11.68 7.43
CA GLY A 66 4.12 -10.62 8.38
C GLY A 66 3.77 -10.95 9.82
N ILE A 67 4.18 -10.07 10.72
CA ILE A 67 3.85 -10.13 12.15
C ILE A 67 2.76 -9.11 12.42
N ILE A 68 1.68 -9.50 13.10
CA ILE A 68 0.63 -8.57 13.51
C ILE A 68 1.22 -7.57 14.51
N ARG A 69 1.13 -6.28 14.19
CA ARG A 69 1.52 -5.16 15.07
C ARG A 69 0.32 -4.47 15.69
N GLU A 70 -0.82 -4.50 15.04
CA GLU A 70 -2.06 -3.90 15.52
C GLU A 70 -3.27 -4.73 15.08
N VAL A 71 -4.29 -4.79 15.93
CA VAL A 71 -5.62 -5.34 15.62
C VAL A 71 -6.64 -4.27 15.93
N GLY A 72 -7.36 -3.81 14.92
CA GLY A 72 -8.43 -2.82 15.05
C GLY A 72 -9.78 -3.38 14.62
N GLU A 73 -10.81 -2.53 14.60
CA GLU A 73 -12.12 -2.93 14.09
C GLU A 73 -12.09 -3.06 12.56
N GLY A 74 -12.23 -4.29 12.05
CA GLY A 74 -12.23 -4.57 10.60
C GLY A 74 -10.86 -4.48 9.92
N TYR A 75 -9.77 -4.44 10.67
CA TYR A 75 -8.42 -4.48 10.09
C TYR A 75 -7.35 -5.04 11.04
N ILE A 76 -6.23 -5.44 10.45
CA ILE A 76 -4.96 -5.64 11.16
C ILE A 76 -3.85 -4.84 10.49
N ILE A 77 -2.82 -4.47 11.24
CA ILE A 77 -1.56 -3.98 10.67
C ILE A 77 -0.53 -5.09 10.79
N ILE A 78 0.09 -5.47 9.68
CA ILE A 78 1.19 -6.43 9.66
C ILE A 78 2.50 -5.75 9.29
N GLU A 79 3.58 -6.14 9.95
CA GLU A 79 4.94 -5.83 9.51
C GLU A 79 5.46 -6.96 8.64
N ALA A 80 5.68 -6.67 7.36
CA ALA A 80 6.25 -7.61 6.41
C ALA A 80 7.75 -7.34 6.23
N ASN A 81 8.56 -8.36 6.53
CA ASN A 81 10.02 -8.29 6.39
C ASN A 81 10.45 -8.61 4.94
N PRO A 82 11.41 -7.87 4.35
CA PRO A 82 11.87 -8.11 2.98
C PRO A 82 12.56 -9.46 2.77
N SER A 83 13.08 -10.10 3.81
CA SER A 83 13.73 -11.42 3.68
C SER A 83 12.78 -12.54 3.28
N ASN A 84 11.47 -12.39 3.59
CA ASN A 84 10.45 -13.43 3.38
C ASN A 84 9.34 -12.99 2.41
N ASN A 85 9.55 -11.87 1.71
CA ASN A 85 8.56 -11.22 0.86
C ASN A 85 9.22 -10.55 -0.35
N TYR A 86 8.43 -10.21 -1.37
CA TYR A 86 8.89 -9.44 -2.53
C TYR A 86 9.00 -7.93 -2.24
N LEU A 87 9.77 -7.55 -1.21
CA LEU A 87 9.93 -6.18 -0.75
C LEU A 87 11.40 -5.75 -0.73
N THR A 88 11.64 -4.45 -0.85
CA THR A 88 12.97 -3.83 -0.75
C THR A 88 13.32 -3.40 0.67
N SER A 89 12.32 -3.24 1.53
CA SER A 89 12.47 -2.84 2.94
C SER A 89 11.32 -3.37 3.77
N ALA A 90 11.48 -3.35 5.10
CA ALA A 90 10.37 -3.67 6.01
C ALA A 90 9.22 -2.70 5.75
N THR A 91 8.01 -3.23 5.64
CA THR A 91 6.82 -2.47 5.24
C THR A 91 5.65 -2.81 6.15
N MET A 92 4.91 -1.79 6.61
CA MET A 92 3.66 -1.96 7.34
C MET A 92 2.50 -1.97 6.35
N PHE A 93 1.68 -3.02 6.36
CA PHE A 93 0.46 -3.09 5.58
C PHE A 93 -0.76 -3.03 6.48
N LYS A 94 -1.69 -2.14 6.16
CA LYS A 94 -3.05 -2.17 6.72
C LYS A 94 -3.88 -3.18 5.93
N VAL A 95 -4.23 -4.28 6.55
CA VAL A 95 -5.02 -5.35 5.93
C VAL A 95 -6.47 -5.20 6.38
N GLN A 96 -7.37 -4.95 5.44
CA GLN A 96 -8.80 -4.91 5.70
C GLN A 96 -9.35 -6.34 5.83
N ILE A 97 -10.13 -6.57 6.87
CA ILE A 97 -10.77 -7.84 7.18
C ILE A 97 -12.27 -7.60 7.26
N ASP A 98 -13.00 -8.32 6.44
CA ASP A 98 -14.46 -8.25 6.37
C ASP A 98 -15.08 -9.65 6.52
N GLU A 99 -16.40 -9.74 6.41
CA GLU A 99 -17.15 -10.99 6.52
C GLU A 99 -16.79 -12.04 5.44
N LYS A 100 -16.13 -11.63 4.36
CA LYS A 100 -15.66 -12.52 3.28
C LYS A 100 -14.24 -12.99 3.50
N THR A 101 -13.53 -12.47 4.50
CA THR A 101 -12.17 -12.90 4.82
C THR A 101 -12.18 -14.20 5.60
N HIS A 102 -11.50 -15.22 5.10
CA HIS A 102 -11.35 -16.52 5.77
C HIS A 102 -10.14 -16.51 6.71
N ILE A 103 -10.34 -16.65 8.01
CA ILE A 103 -9.23 -16.76 8.97
C ILE A 103 -9.05 -18.23 9.36
N ILE A 104 -7.88 -18.78 9.06
CA ILE A 104 -7.52 -20.17 9.30
C ILE A 104 -6.40 -20.23 10.34
N ARG A 105 -6.57 -21.08 11.36
CA ARG A 105 -5.51 -21.41 12.33
C ARG A 105 -5.10 -22.86 12.13
N TYR A 106 -3.81 -23.13 12.15
CA TYR A 106 -3.31 -24.50 12.21
C TYR A 106 -2.89 -24.82 13.64
N TYR A 107 -3.38 -25.94 14.15
CA TYR A 107 -2.90 -26.54 15.39
C TYR A 107 -2.08 -27.77 15.06
N ILE A 108 -0.89 -27.85 15.64
CA ILE A 108 -0.10 -29.08 15.69
C ILE A 108 -0.57 -29.84 16.92
N THR A 109 -1.35 -30.91 16.73
CA THR A 109 -1.66 -31.80 17.83
C THR A 109 -0.48 -32.75 18.01
N PRO A 110 0.26 -32.71 19.14
CA PRO A 110 1.27 -33.73 19.41
C PRO A 110 0.56 -35.07 19.59
N THR A 111 0.80 -36.01 18.69
CA THR A 111 0.37 -37.39 18.87
C THR A 111 1.17 -38.03 19.99
N VAL A 112 0.49 -38.42 21.07
CA VAL A 112 1.11 -39.11 22.21
C VAL A 112 1.32 -40.57 21.82
N GLY A 113 2.50 -40.90 21.28
CA GLY A 113 2.87 -42.26 20.89
C GLY A 113 4.18 -42.30 20.11
N ILE A 114 5.01 -43.32 20.34
CA ILE A 114 6.29 -43.51 19.65
C ILE A 114 6.00 -43.73 18.15
N GLY A 115 6.24 -42.72 17.33
CA GLY A 115 6.08 -42.78 15.86
C GLY A 115 4.88 -42.01 15.26
N GLY A 116 4.09 -41.28 16.06
CA GLY A 116 2.99 -40.48 15.51
C GLY A 116 3.48 -39.22 14.78
N SER A 117 3.21 -39.11 13.48
CA SER A 117 3.42 -37.85 12.75
C SER A 117 2.45 -36.77 13.25
N PRO A 118 2.91 -35.54 13.48
CA PRO A 118 2.04 -34.44 13.94
C PRO A 118 0.86 -34.26 12.98
N GLN A 119 -0.36 -34.29 13.52
CA GLN A 119 -1.56 -34.03 12.74
C GLN A 119 -1.81 -32.51 12.73
N ILE A 120 -1.77 -31.92 11.53
CA ILE A 120 -2.11 -30.51 11.31
C ILE A 120 -3.62 -30.44 11.09
N THR A 121 -4.35 -29.86 12.04
CA THR A 121 -5.79 -29.66 11.90
C THR A 121 -6.07 -28.17 11.65
N PRO A 122 -6.73 -27.80 10.53
CA PRO A 122 -7.22 -26.45 10.34
C PRO A 122 -8.41 -26.22 11.27
N ASP A 123 -8.28 -25.27 12.18
CA ASP A 123 -9.41 -24.71 12.91
C ASP A 123 -10.08 -23.67 12.01
N ALA A 124 -11.20 -24.07 11.43
CA ALA A 124 -12.02 -23.28 10.55
C ALA A 124 -13.05 -22.47 11.37
N ALA A 125 -12.62 -21.61 12.29
CA ALA A 125 -13.54 -20.74 13.03
C ALA A 125 -12.83 -19.57 13.76
N GLY A 126 -12.02 -18.79 13.06
CA GLY A 126 -11.48 -17.54 13.60
C GLY A 126 -12.27 -16.33 13.13
N GLY A 127 -12.98 -15.63 14.02
CA GLY A 127 -13.31 -14.22 13.76
C GLY A 127 -12.07 -13.33 13.97
N LEU A 128 -12.12 -12.07 13.54
CA LEU A 128 -11.06 -11.07 13.76
C LEU A 128 -10.58 -11.04 15.22
N GLY A 129 -11.50 -11.21 16.17
CA GLY A 129 -11.22 -11.24 17.62
C GLY A 129 -10.33 -12.39 18.11
N LYS A 130 -9.96 -13.35 17.26
CA LYS A 130 -8.95 -14.36 17.59
C LYS A 130 -7.53 -13.91 17.24
N LEU A 131 -7.37 -12.95 16.32
CA LEU A 131 -6.05 -12.42 15.95
C LEU A 131 -5.45 -11.62 17.10
N GLN A 132 -4.14 -11.74 17.29
CA GLN A 132 -3.41 -11.07 18.37
C GLN A 132 -2.12 -10.47 17.86
N VAL A 133 -1.71 -9.35 18.46
CA VAL A 133 -0.40 -8.73 18.23
C VAL A 133 0.71 -9.73 18.54
N GLY A 134 1.72 -9.77 17.69
CA GLY A 134 2.85 -10.69 17.77
C GLY A 134 2.68 -12.01 17.02
N GLN A 135 1.47 -12.34 16.54
CA GLN A 135 1.26 -13.54 15.73
C GLN A 135 1.87 -13.38 14.34
N THR A 136 2.53 -14.44 13.86
CA THR A 136 2.96 -14.56 12.47
C THR A 136 1.78 -14.99 11.62
N VAL A 137 1.53 -14.25 10.53
CA VAL A 137 0.44 -14.52 9.60
C VAL A 137 0.93 -14.49 8.16
N MET A 138 0.28 -15.31 7.33
CA MET A 138 0.32 -15.19 5.88
C MET A 138 -1.03 -14.67 5.41
N VAL A 139 -1.03 -13.49 4.79
CA VAL A 139 -2.25 -12.82 4.34
C VAL A 139 -2.33 -12.92 2.82
N HIS A 140 -3.32 -13.64 2.31
CA HIS A 140 -3.69 -13.63 0.90
C HIS A 140 -4.61 -12.46 0.61
N SER A 141 -4.27 -11.70 -0.42
CA SER A 141 -5.08 -10.60 -0.90
C SER A 141 -6.22 -11.09 -1.78
N ARG A 142 -7.36 -10.41 -1.68
CA ARG A 142 -8.51 -10.63 -2.58
C ARG A 142 -8.27 -10.05 -3.97
N GLY A 143 -7.50 -8.97 -4.03
CA GLY A 143 -7.06 -8.34 -5.27
C GLY A 143 -5.59 -8.62 -5.54
N LYS A 144 -5.12 -8.25 -6.72
CA LYS A 144 -3.68 -8.33 -7.03
C LYS A 144 -3.00 -7.09 -6.46
N ILE A 145 -2.08 -7.28 -5.51
CA ILE A 145 -1.35 -6.15 -4.93
C ILE A 145 -0.27 -5.70 -5.91
N GLN A 146 -0.28 -4.44 -6.31
CA GLN A 146 0.84 -3.85 -7.05
C GLN A 146 2.05 -3.72 -6.11
N GLY A 147 3.02 -4.60 -6.31
CA GLY A 147 4.18 -4.79 -5.43
C GLY A 147 4.76 -3.49 -4.86
N SER A 148 4.88 -3.47 -3.53
CA SER A 148 5.37 -2.38 -2.66
C SER A 148 4.75 -0.97 -2.79
N LYS A 149 3.76 -0.76 -3.67
CA LYS A 149 3.11 0.55 -3.86
C LYS A 149 1.87 0.75 -2.99
N GLU A 150 1.22 -0.32 -2.57
CA GLU A 150 -0.03 -0.26 -1.81
C GLU A 150 0.26 -0.41 -0.31
N ALA A 151 -0.13 0.59 0.50
CA ALA A 151 -0.04 0.52 1.96
C ALA A 151 -1.26 -0.19 2.59
N THR A 152 -2.28 -0.51 1.80
CA THR A 152 -3.55 -1.08 2.26
C THR A 152 -4.13 -2.02 1.23
N PHE A 153 -4.61 -3.19 1.66
CA PHE A 153 -5.30 -4.15 0.80
C PHE A 153 -6.32 -4.98 1.59
N SER A 154 -7.29 -5.59 0.88
CA SER A 154 -8.32 -6.43 1.50
C SER A 154 -7.91 -7.91 1.48
N ALA A 155 -8.07 -8.59 2.61
CA ALA A 155 -7.74 -10.00 2.73
C ALA A 155 -8.85 -10.90 2.18
N ASP A 156 -8.44 -11.87 1.35
CA ASP A 156 -9.26 -13.04 1.04
C ASP A 156 -9.15 -14.09 2.13
N LYS A 157 -7.91 -14.33 2.59
CA LYS A 157 -7.60 -15.36 3.57
C LYS A 157 -6.43 -14.94 4.47
N VAL A 158 -6.58 -15.11 5.77
CA VAL A 158 -5.52 -14.91 6.77
C VAL A 158 -5.19 -16.26 7.38
N VAL A 159 -3.98 -16.74 7.16
CA VAL A 159 -3.47 -17.96 7.76
C VAL A 159 -2.59 -17.58 8.94
N VAL A 160 -2.98 -18.01 10.14
CA VAL A 160 -2.15 -17.85 11.34
C VAL A 160 -1.18 -19.01 11.42
N MET A 161 0.10 -18.68 11.41
CA MET A 161 1.19 -19.66 11.47
C MET A 161 1.42 -19.97 12.95
N GLY A 162 1.03 -21.17 13.39
CA GLY A 162 1.29 -21.65 14.75
C GLY A 162 2.78 -21.84 15.00
N LEU A 163 3.21 -21.56 16.23
CA LEU A 163 4.48 -22.04 16.79
C LEU A 163 4.25 -23.40 17.44
#